data_AF-X1GLB6-F1
#
_entry.id   AF-X1GLB6-F1
#
_cell.length_a   1.000
_cell.length_b   1.000
_cell.length_c   1.000
_cell.angle_alpha   90.00
_cell.angle_beta   90.00
_cell.angle_gamma   90.00
#
_symmetry.space_group_name_H-M   'P 1'
#
loop_
_entity.id
_entity.type
_entity.pdbx_description
1 polymer ?
#
loop_
_entity_poly.entity_id
_entity_poly.type
_entity_poly.pdbx_seq_one_letter_code
_entity_poly.pdbx_strand_id
1 'polypeptide(L)' 'QRQTSEQKVFENSYLKADNVRDAFTYKNPPEIKDKSILLIDDIFDSGATVKEIGRYLTNLGAKRIALLVIARTVGGDLV' A
#
# COMPACT_ATOMS: atom_id res chain seq x y z
N GLN A 1 -10.12 1.97 -9.25
CA GLN A 1 -8.88 1.23 -8.93
C GLN A 1 -8.29 0.72 -10.23
N ARG A 2 -6.99 0.91 -10.45
CA ARG A 2 -6.28 0.41 -11.63
C ARG A 2 -5.94 -1.07 -11.44
N GLN A 3 -5.99 -1.85 -12.51
CA GLN A 3 -5.49 -3.22 -12.49
C GLN A 3 -3.95 -3.23 -12.40
N THR A 4 -3.41 -4.05 -11.50
CA THR A 4 -1.98 -4.25 -11.30
C THR A 4 -1.62 -5.71 -11.55
N SER A 5 -0.35 -6.00 -11.80
CA SER A 5 0.14 -7.39 -11.80
C SER A 5 0.42 -7.85 -10.37
N GLU A 6 0.60 -9.15 -10.16
CA GLU A 6 1.01 -9.69 -8.86
C GLU A 6 2.37 -9.08 -8.44
N GLN A 7 2.55 -8.80 -7.14
CA GLN A 7 3.78 -8.17 -6.66
C GLN A 7 5.01 -9.08 -6.75
N LYS A 8 4.82 -10.39 -6.64
CA LYS A 8 5.91 -11.38 -6.65
C LYS A 8 6.60 -11.55 -8.01
N VAL A 9 5.99 -11.08 -9.09
CA VAL A 9 6.58 -11.18 -10.44
C VAL A 9 7.66 -10.11 -10.69
N PHE A 10 7.83 -9.15 -9.77
CA PHE A 10 8.80 -8.07 -9.90
C PHE A 10 10.01 -8.30 -8.98
N GLU A 11 11.20 -8.23 -9.57
CA GLU A 11 12.47 -8.59 -8.93
C GLU A 11 13.04 -7.49 -8.01
N ASN A 12 12.61 -6.24 -8.16
CA ASN A 12 13.18 -5.13 -7.39
C ASN A 12 12.13 -4.14 -6.89
N SER A 13 12.53 -3.38 -5.88
CA SER A 13 11.68 -2.40 -5.20
C SER A 13 11.13 -1.30 -6.12
N TYR A 14 11.89 -0.90 -7.15
CA TYR A 14 11.46 0.11 -8.12
C TYR A 14 10.28 -0.40 -8.96
N LEU A 15 10.41 -1.60 -9.55
CA LEU A 15 9.35 -2.22 -10.35
C LEU A 15 8.12 -2.55 -9.49
N LYS A 16 8.33 -3.03 -8.26
CA LYS A 16 7.24 -3.25 -7.29
C LYS A 16 6.46 -1.96 -7.00
N ALA A 17 7.16 -0.84 -6.79
CA ALA A 17 6.54 0.47 -6.57
C ALA A 17 5.84 1.02 -7.82
N ASP A 18 6.44 0.88 -9.00
CA ASP A 18 5.84 1.32 -10.27
C ASP A 18 4.55 0.56 -10.58
N ASN A 19 4.52 -0.75 -10.34
CA ASN A 19 3.34 -1.59 -10.55
C ASN A 19 2.11 -1.12 -9.76
N VAL A 20 2.28 -0.56 -8.55
CA VAL A 20 1.16 -0.07 -7.72
C VAL A 20 0.93 1.42 -7.81
N ARG A 21 1.83 2.20 -8.42
CA ARG A 21 1.71 3.66 -8.51
C ARG A 21 0.34 4.08 -9.03
N ASP A 22 -0.31 4.97 -8.30
CA ASP A 22 -1.63 5.54 -8.56
C ASP A 22 -2.73 4.47 -8.80
N ALA A 23 -2.55 3.26 -8.27
CA ALA A 23 -3.51 2.18 -8.50
C ALA A 23 -4.76 2.28 -7.61
N PHE A 24 -4.67 2.97 -6.48
CA PHE A 24 -5.70 3.00 -5.45
C PHE A 24 -6.63 4.20 -5.59
N THR A 25 -7.91 3.97 -5.34
CA THR A 25 -8.96 4.99 -5.37
C THR A 25 -9.99 4.69 -4.30
N TYR A 26 -10.50 5.70 -3.61
CA TYR A 26 -11.60 5.59 -2.65
C TYR A 26 -12.83 6.34 -3.17
N LYS A 27 -14.01 5.73 -3.08
CA LYS A 27 -15.25 6.25 -3.70
C LYS A 27 -15.68 7.61 -3.12
N ASN A 28 -15.50 7.81 -1.82
CA ASN A 28 -15.95 9.00 -1.11
C ASN A 28 -14.79 9.66 -0.34
N PRO A 29 -13.86 10.36 -1.02
CA PRO A 29 -12.68 10.95 -0.37
C PRO A 29 -12.93 11.78 0.89
N PRO A 30 -14.04 12.55 1.02
CA PRO A 30 -14.32 13.31 2.24
C PRO A 30 -14.43 12.47 3.52
N GLU A 31 -14.76 11.17 3.42
CA GLU A 31 -14.87 10.28 4.58
C GLU A 31 -13.52 9.99 5.24
N ILE A 32 -12.42 10.14 4.50
CA ILE A 32 -11.05 9.82 4.95
C ILE A 32 -10.47 10.92 5.85
N LYS A 33 -10.91 12.16 5.65
CA LYS A 33 -10.37 13.32 6.35
C LYS A 33 -10.49 13.17 7.87
N ASP A 34 -9.38 13.45 8.56
CA ASP A 34 -9.23 13.39 10.02
C ASP A 34 -9.49 12.01 10.66
N LYS A 35 -9.62 10.94 9.86
CA LYS A 35 -9.82 9.57 10.36
C LYS A 35 -8.52 8.89 10.74
N SER A 36 -8.61 8.00 11.73
CA SER A 36 -7.59 6.98 11.99
C SER A 36 -7.98 5.71 11.24
N ILE A 37 -7.08 5.21 10.40
CA ILE A 37 -7.33 4.11 9.47
C ILE A 37 -6.42 2.94 9.83
N LEU A 38 -7.02 1.76 9.95
CA LEU A 38 -6.30 0.49 10.08
C LEU A 38 -6.37 -0.23 8.73
N LEU A 39 -5.21 -0.40 8.10
CA LEU A 39 -5.04 -1.26 6.94
C LEU A 39 -4.86 -2.69 7.44
N ILE A 40 -5.58 -3.63 6.83
CA ILE A 40 -5.50 -5.05 7.17
C ILE A 40 -5.14 -5.79 5.88
N ASP A 41 -4.10 -6.60 5.94
CA ASP A 41 -3.66 -7.46 4.84
C ASP A 41 -3.11 -8.78 5.41
N ASP A 42 -2.91 -9.79 4.57
CA ASP A 42 -2.34 -11.07 5.03
C ASP A 42 -0.81 -11.00 5.17
N ILE A 43 -0.12 -10.52 4.14
CA ILE A 43 1.34 -10.57 4.00
C ILE A 43 1.89 -9.19 3.63
N PHE A 44 2.83 -8.70 4.43
CA PHE A 44 3.69 -7.58 4.08
C PHE A 44 4.99 -8.10 3.46
N ASP A 45 5.23 -7.77 2.19
CA ASP A 45 6.50 -8.06 1.49
C ASP A 45 7.42 -6.82 1.43
N SER A 46 7.72 -6.28 0.25
CA SER A 46 8.54 -5.04 0.06
C SER A 46 7.91 -3.77 0.68
N GLY A 47 6.63 -3.86 1.02
CA GLY A 47 5.83 -2.72 1.47
C GLY A 47 5.40 -1.76 0.37
N ALA A 48 5.68 -2.02 -0.91
CA ALA A 48 5.30 -1.15 -2.03
C ALA A 48 3.78 -0.84 -2.03
N THR A 49 2.95 -1.87 -1.90
CA THR A 49 1.49 -1.74 -1.80
C THR A 49 1.05 -0.83 -0.65
N VAL A 50 1.55 -1.08 0.57
CA VAL A 50 1.15 -0.32 1.76
C VAL A 50 1.65 1.12 1.71
N LYS A 51 2.86 1.36 1.20
CA LYS A 51 3.40 2.72 1.02
C LYS A 51 2.53 3.53 0.06
N GLU A 52 2.08 2.92 -1.03
CA GLU A 52 1.24 3.58 -2.01
C GLU A 52 -0.17 3.89 -1.46
N ILE A 53 -0.80 2.93 -0.77
CA ILE A 53 -2.06 3.18 -0.06
C ILE A 53 -1.88 4.28 1.00
N GLY A 54 -0.79 4.21 1.77
CA GLY A 54 -0.47 5.19 2.79
C GLY A 54 -0.31 6.60 2.21
N ARG A 55 0.43 6.75 1.10
CA ARG A 55 0.58 8.00 0.35
C ARG A 55 -0.77 8.54 -0.09
N TYR A 56 -1.59 7.68 -0.71
CA TYR A 56 -2.92 8.07 -1.20
C TYR A 56 -3.83 8.56 -0.07
N LEU A 57 -3.95 7.79 1.02
CA LEU A 57 -4.79 8.16 2.17
C LEU A 57 -4.27 9.40 2.92
N THR A 58 -2.95 9.57 3.01
CA THR A 58 -2.34 10.79 3.57
C THR A 58 -2.74 12.02 2.76
N ASN A 59 -2.71 11.93 1.42
CA ASN A 59 -3.13 13.02 0.54
C ASN A 59 -4.64 13.34 0.67
N LEU A 60 -5.45 12.37 1.10
CA LEU A 60 -6.87 12.58 1.41
C LEU A 60 -7.11 13.16 2.82
N GLY A 61 -6.06 13.39 3.61
CA GLY A 61 -6.15 14.00 4.93
C GLY A 61 -6.41 13.01 6.08
N ALA A 62 -6.00 11.75 5.94
CA ALA A 62 -6.04 10.81 7.05
C ALA A 62 -5.19 11.31 8.24
N LYS A 63 -5.73 11.21 9.47
CA LYS A 63 -5.04 11.64 10.70
C LYS A 63 -3.97 10.64 11.14
N ARG A 64 -4.24 9.35 10.98
CA ARG A 64 -3.32 8.25 11.34
C ARG A 64 -3.59 7.07 10.44
N ILE A 65 -2.53 6.39 10.03
CA ILE A 65 -2.61 5.14 9.26
C ILE A 65 -1.75 4.12 9.99
N ALA A 66 -2.33 2.96 10.30
CA ALA A 66 -1.64 1.81 10.88
C ALA A 66 -1.85 0.58 10.00
N LEU A 67 -0.92 -0.37 10.04
CA LEU A 67 -0.99 -1.63 9.31
C LEU A 67 -1.06 -2.78 10.31
N LEU A 68 -1.97 -3.72 10.05
CA LEU A 68 -2.04 -5.02 10.69
C LEU A 68 -1.87 -6.10 9.61
N VAL A 69 -0.88 -6.98 9.79
CA VAL A 69 -0.61 -8.11 8.89
C VAL A 69 -0.36 -9.38 9.68
N ILE A 70 -0.66 -10.54 9.07
CA ILE A 70 -0.41 -11.85 9.67
C ILE A 70 1.08 -12.17 9.59
N ALA A 71 1.72 -11.89 8.46
CA ALA A 71 3.13 -12.18 8.25
C ALA A 71 3.88 -11.02 7.58
N ARG A 72 5.17 -10.90 7.90
CA ARG A 72 6.11 -9.98 7.26
C ARG A 72 7.28 -10.77 6.70
N THR A 73 7.60 -10.59 5.42
CA THR A 73 8.79 -11.22 4.84
C THR A 73 10.06 -10.50 5.32
N VAL A 74 11.15 -11.26 5.46
CA VAL A 74 12.48 -10.75 5.78
C VAL A 74 13.40 -11.13 4.63
N GLY A 75 13.57 -10.23 3.65
CA GLY A 75 14.48 -10.44 2.52
C GLY A 75 13.89 -10.30 1.11
N GLY A 76 12.63 -9.88 0.95
CA GLY A 76 11.99 -9.73 -0.37
C GLY A 76 12.57 -8.64 -1.28
N ASP A 77 13.52 -7.84 -0.78
CA ASP A 77 14.24 -6.78 -1.50
C ASP A 77 15.77 -6.98 -1.46
N LEU A 78 16.26 -8.18 -1.07
CA LEU A 78 17.70 -8.52 -1.10
C LEU A 78 18.16 -8.93 -2.51
N VAL A 79 17.88 -8.10 -3.52
CA VAL A 79 18.59 -8.12 -4.82
C VAL A 79 18.65 -6.70 -5.38
#